data_AF-A0A497IE14-F1
#
_entry.id   AF-A0A497IE14-F1
#
_cell.length_a   1.000
_cell.length_b   1.000
_cell.length_c   1.000
_cell.angle_alpha   90.00
_cell.angle_beta   90.00
_cell.angle_gamma   90.00
#
_symmetry.space_group_name_H-M   'P 1'
#
loop_
_entity.id
_entity.type
_entity.pdbx_description
1 polymer ?
#
loop_
_entity_poly.entity_id
_entity_poly.type
_entity_poly.pdbx_seq_one_letter_code
_entity_poly.pdbx_strand_id
1 'polypeptide(L)'
;MASKYSSIAVLLLTIVGIVFISGCVQQGGETTQNQEMQQTKTEINLEDNGLKVKISPTEGKKISGIVTVTLESIPSEATKILVSLAPQGFNGDPYSNPNVIIQWVDNPSNGQEILLDTTKVENGVYGIGVSATYEGAPESSPWMALVQTQVIVEN
;
A
#
# COMPACT_ATOMS: atom_id res chain seq x y z
N MET A 1 -15.87 -48.84 76.78
CA MET A 1 -15.80 -47.91 77.92
C MET A 1 -14.95 -46.72 77.50
N ALA A 2 -15.45 -45.50 77.78
CA ALA A 2 -14.86 -44.14 77.77
C ALA A 2 -13.50 -43.89 77.05
N SER A 3 -13.30 -42.79 76.32
CA SER A 3 -13.59 -41.42 76.77
C SER A 3 -13.84 -40.43 75.62
N LYS A 4 -14.65 -39.43 75.95
CA LYS A 4 -14.91 -38.21 75.20
C LYS A 4 -13.82 -37.19 75.54
N TYR A 5 -13.38 -36.41 74.55
CA TYR A 5 -12.98 -35.02 74.79
C TYR A 5 -13.70 -34.13 73.79
N SER A 6 -14.57 -33.32 74.36
CA SER A 6 -15.28 -32.20 73.75
C SER A 6 -14.53 -30.93 74.15
N SER A 7 -14.61 -29.92 73.27
CA SER A 7 -14.52 -28.49 73.61
C SER A 7 -13.14 -27.86 73.79
N ILE A 8 -12.78 -26.98 72.84
CA ILE A 8 -12.18 -25.63 72.99
C ILE A 8 -12.35 -25.00 71.58
N ALA A 9 -13.38 -24.18 71.36
CA ALA A 9 -13.35 -22.71 71.47
C ALA A 9 -12.35 -22.07 70.46
N VAL A 10 -12.84 -21.56 69.33
CA VAL A 10 -13.15 -20.12 69.09
C VAL A 10 -11.90 -19.23 69.13
N LEU A 11 -11.47 -18.71 67.96
CA LEU A 11 -10.90 -17.37 67.66
C LEU A 11 -10.15 -17.47 66.30
N LEU A 12 -10.69 -16.91 65.22
CA LEU A 12 -10.40 -15.55 64.70
C LEU A 12 -8.95 -15.36 64.21
N LEU A 13 -8.86 -15.03 62.90
CA LEU A 13 -8.01 -13.98 62.29
C LEU A 13 -6.57 -13.89 62.82
N THR A 14 -5.51 -14.09 62.00
CA THR A 14 -5.04 -13.04 61.08
C THR A 14 -3.81 -13.50 60.25
N ILE A 15 -3.82 -13.11 58.97
CA ILE A 15 -2.72 -12.45 58.22
C ILE A 15 -1.58 -13.32 57.61
N VAL A 16 -1.67 -13.40 56.27
CA VAL A 16 -0.69 -13.06 55.21
C VAL A 16 0.67 -13.79 55.17
N GLY A 17 0.93 -14.42 54.03
CA GLY A 17 2.27 -14.85 53.61
C GLY A 17 2.33 -15.48 52.20
N ILE A 18 2.19 -14.64 51.16
CA ILE A 18 2.92 -14.60 49.86
C ILE A 18 3.49 -15.96 49.32
N VAL A 19 3.24 -16.43 48.08
CA VAL A 19 4.00 -16.09 46.84
C VAL A 19 3.53 -17.02 45.69
N PHE A 20 3.25 -16.40 44.54
CA PHE A 20 3.38 -16.83 43.13
C PHE A 20 3.78 -18.28 42.82
N ILE A 21 3.13 -18.92 41.82
CA ILE A 21 3.78 -19.31 40.55
C ILE A 21 2.72 -19.41 39.42
N SER A 22 2.98 -18.70 38.32
CA SER A 22 2.35 -18.88 37.01
C SER A 22 2.61 -20.28 36.45
N GLY A 23 1.57 -20.95 35.97
CA GLY A 23 1.68 -22.18 35.20
C GLY A 23 0.39 -22.46 34.45
N CYS A 24 0.47 -22.39 33.12
CA CYS A 24 -0.65 -22.47 32.17
C CYS A 24 -1.54 -23.70 32.39
N VAL A 25 -2.85 -23.51 32.39
CA VAL A 25 -3.83 -24.32 31.62
C VAL A 25 -5.08 -23.45 31.51
N GLN A 26 -5.38 -22.96 30.31
CA GLN A 26 -6.77 -22.71 29.95
C GLN A 26 -6.99 -23.08 28.50
N GLN A 27 -7.47 -24.30 28.39
CA GLN A 27 -8.16 -24.94 27.28
C GLN A 27 -9.37 -24.10 26.83
N GLY A 28 -9.55 -23.97 25.52
CA GLY A 28 -10.85 -23.70 24.91
C GLY A 28 -10.88 -22.50 23.97
N GLY A 29 -10.94 -22.78 22.67
CA GLY A 29 -11.40 -21.82 21.66
C GLY A 29 -10.67 -21.91 20.34
N GLU A 30 -10.93 -22.95 19.55
CA GLU A 30 -10.79 -22.87 18.09
C GLU A 30 -11.73 -21.76 17.60
N THR A 31 -11.21 -20.56 17.49
CA THR A 31 -11.74 -19.58 16.54
C THR A 31 -10.64 -19.43 15.51
N THR A 32 -10.77 -20.16 14.40
CA THR A 32 -10.14 -19.77 13.14
C THR A 32 -10.72 -18.41 12.79
N GLN A 33 -10.17 -17.36 13.39
CA GLN A 33 -10.28 -16.04 12.82
C GLN A 33 -9.56 -16.16 11.50
N ASN A 34 -10.33 -16.25 10.42
CA ASN A 34 -9.93 -15.65 9.15
C ASN A 34 -9.69 -14.17 9.47
N GLN A 35 -8.54 -13.87 10.04
CA GLN A 35 -7.88 -12.61 9.80
C GLN A 35 -7.54 -12.69 8.32
N GLU A 36 -8.47 -12.25 7.47
CA GLU A 36 -8.04 -11.45 6.33
C GLU A 36 -7.13 -10.40 6.95
N MET A 37 -5.83 -10.66 6.91
CA MET A 37 -4.84 -9.61 7.13
C MET A 37 -5.31 -8.53 6.19
N GLN A 38 -5.85 -7.46 6.76
CA GLN A 38 -6.12 -6.24 6.04
C GLN A 38 -4.73 -5.82 5.54
N GLN A 39 -4.39 -6.28 4.34
CA GLN A 39 -3.10 -6.10 3.72
C GLN A 39 -2.91 -4.59 3.74
N THR A 40 -1.97 -4.13 4.57
CA THR A 40 -1.72 -2.70 4.75
C THR A 40 -1.24 -2.21 3.40
N LYS A 41 -2.18 -1.70 2.61
CA LYS A 41 -1.91 -1.14 1.28
C LYS A 41 -0.99 0.05 1.50
N THR A 42 0.25 -0.08 1.04
CA THR A 42 1.28 0.95 1.06
C THR A 42 1.15 1.87 -0.14
N GLU A 43 1.99 2.90 -0.21
CA GLU A 43 2.05 3.87 -1.29
C GLU A 43 3.49 4.06 -1.77
N ILE A 44 3.66 4.49 -3.02
CA ILE A 44 4.94 4.93 -3.58
C ILE A 44 4.85 6.42 -3.88
N ASN A 45 5.71 7.20 -3.26
CA ASN A 45 5.80 8.64 -3.46
C ASN A 45 7.03 8.97 -4.31
N LEU A 46 6.85 9.76 -5.36
CA LEU A 46 7.89 10.18 -6.29
C LEU A 46 7.86 11.69 -6.47
N GLU A 47 9.02 12.30 -6.64
CA GLU A 47 9.15 13.75 -6.86
C GLU A 47 10.29 14.06 -7.83
N ASP A 48 10.03 14.95 -8.78
CA ASP A 48 11.04 15.57 -9.65
C ASP A 48 10.54 16.94 -10.13
N ASN A 49 11.39 17.98 -10.07
CA ASN A 49 11.15 19.29 -10.68
C ASN A 49 9.73 19.88 -10.48
N GLY A 50 9.16 19.74 -9.27
CA GLY A 50 7.83 20.27 -8.91
C GLY A 50 6.66 19.34 -9.24
N LEU A 51 6.90 18.23 -9.93
CA LEU A 51 5.98 17.11 -10.07
C LEU A 51 6.11 16.18 -8.87
N LYS A 52 5.03 16.07 -8.07
CA LYS A 52 4.90 15.11 -6.96
C LYS A 52 3.77 14.17 -7.25
N VAL A 53 4.05 12.87 -7.16
CA VAL A 53 3.10 11.82 -7.51
C VAL A 53 3.07 10.79 -6.39
N LYS A 54 1.86 10.39 -6.03
CA LYS A 54 1.60 9.24 -5.18
C LYS A 54 0.95 8.13 -5.99
N ILE A 55 1.44 6.91 -5.85
CA ILE A 55 0.89 5.70 -6.47
C ILE A 55 0.36 4.80 -5.37
N SER A 56 -0.91 4.44 -5.41
CA SER A 56 -1.56 3.58 -4.41
C SER A 56 -2.79 2.88 -4.99
N PRO A 57 -3.25 1.76 -4.41
CA PRO A 57 -2.57 0.98 -3.39
C PRO A 57 -1.40 0.19 -3.95
N THR A 58 -0.40 -0.07 -3.11
CA THR A 58 0.71 -0.97 -3.40
C THR A 58 0.95 -1.93 -2.24
N GLU A 59 1.73 -2.99 -2.45
CA GLU A 59 2.40 -3.75 -1.38
C GLU A 59 3.91 -3.69 -1.66
N GLY A 60 4.56 -2.69 -1.06
CA GLY A 60 5.91 -2.29 -1.46
C GLY A 60 5.94 -1.90 -2.94
N LYS A 61 6.57 -2.73 -3.77
CA LYS A 61 6.69 -2.55 -5.22
C LYS A 61 5.59 -3.28 -6.01
N LYS A 62 4.79 -4.13 -5.36
CA LYS A 62 3.72 -4.88 -6.01
C LYS A 62 2.48 -4.03 -6.17
N ILE A 63 1.80 -4.17 -7.31
CA ILE A 63 0.53 -3.52 -7.62
C ILE A 63 -0.42 -4.53 -8.28
N SER A 64 -1.71 -4.35 -8.05
CA SER A 64 -2.76 -5.22 -8.61
C SER A 64 -4.10 -4.52 -8.67
N GLY A 65 -4.97 -4.97 -9.58
CA GLY A 65 -6.30 -4.42 -9.75
C GLY A 65 -6.30 -3.01 -10.35
N ILE A 66 -6.99 -2.09 -9.67
CA ILE A 66 -7.00 -0.66 -10.04
C ILE A 66 -6.04 0.08 -9.12
N VAL A 67 -5.07 0.77 -9.73
CA VAL A 67 -4.08 1.59 -9.06
C VAL A 67 -4.34 3.05 -9.38
N THR A 68 -4.38 3.89 -8.37
CA THR A 68 -4.50 5.33 -8.47
C THR A 68 -3.12 5.98 -8.52
N VAL A 69 -2.96 6.88 -9.47
CA VAL A 69 -1.85 7.84 -9.56
C VAL A 69 -2.41 9.21 -9.20
N THR A 70 -2.06 9.72 -8.02
CA THR A 70 -2.49 11.04 -7.54
C THR A 70 -1.41 12.07 -7.85
N LEU A 71 -1.80 13.15 -8.54
CA LEU A 71 -0.93 14.31 -8.81
C LEU A 71 -0.92 15.24 -7.59
N GLU A 72 -0.01 15.03 -6.64
CA GLU A 72 0.01 15.83 -5.41
C GLU A 72 0.49 17.26 -5.64
N SER A 73 1.43 17.45 -6.56
CA SER A 73 1.92 18.74 -7.03
C SER A 73 2.30 18.63 -8.49
N ILE A 74 2.07 19.70 -9.25
CA ILE A 74 2.37 19.78 -10.68
C ILE A 74 3.19 21.06 -10.92
N PRO A 75 4.20 21.04 -11.81
CA PRO A 75 4.88 22.26 -12.23
C PRO A 75 3.88 23.31 -12.76
N SER A 76 4.07 24.58 -12.41
CA SER A 76 3.09 25.64 -12.70
C SER A 76 2.82 25.90 -14.18
N GLU A 77 3.78 25.55 -15.05
CA GLU A 77 3.67 25.73 -16.51
C GLU A 77 3.11 24.49 -17.22
N ALA A 78 2.91 23.37 -16.50
CA ALA A 78 2.42 22.15 -17.10
C ALA A 78 0.96 22.31 -17.53
N THR A 79 0.68 22.01 -18.79
CA THR A 79 -0.69 21.97 -19.33
C THR A 79 -1.12 20.57 -19.73
N LYS A 80 -0.19 19.60 -19.71
CA LYS A 80 -0.46 18.18 -19.96
C LYS A 80 0.36 17.28 -19.04
N ILE A 81 -0.22 16.15 -18.67
CA ILE A 81 0.47 15.04 -18.00
C ILE A 81 0.30 13.78 -18.84
N LEU A 82 1.40 13.03 -19.00
CA LEU A 82 1.39 11.67 -19.50
C LEU A 82 1.61 10.72 -18.32
N VAL A 83 0.64 9.84 -18.06
CA VAL A 83 0.82 8.67 -17.18
C VAL A 83 0.97 7.45 -18.06
N SER A 84 2.02 6.65 -17.80
CA SER A 84 2.31 5.45 -18.57
C SER A 84 2.66 4.27 -17.67
N LEU A 85 2.27 3.08 -18.09
CA LEU A 85 2.70 1.79 -17.55
C LEU A 85 3.17 0.94 -18.73
N ALA A 86 4.42 0.49 -18.73
CA ALA A 86 4.99 -0.30 -19.81
C ALA A 86 5.87 -1.44 -19.29
N PRO A 87 5.96 -2.59 -19.98
CA PRO A 87 6.80 -3.70 -19.56
C PRO A 87 8.28 -3.28 -19.45
N GLN A 88 9.02 -3.87 -18.51
CA GLN A 88 10.45 -3.61 -18.40
C GLN A 88 11.18 -4.00 -19.70
N GLY A 89 12.01 -3.09 -20.20
CA GLY A 89 12.74 -3.32 -21.46
C GLY A 89 11.87 -3.22 -22.71
N PHE A 90 10.65 -2.68 -22.59
CA PHE A 90 9.78 -2.42 -23.73
C PHE A 90 10.49 -1.61 -24.82
N ASN A 91 10.33 -2.06 -26.06
CA ASN A 91 10.76 -1.37 -27.26
C ASN A 91 9.69 -1.60 -28.33
N GLY A 92 9.27 -0.53 -29.01
CA GLY A 92 8.20 -0.56 -30.00
C GLY A 92 7.24 0.61 -29.86
N ASP A 93 6.15 0.58 -30.64
CA ASP A 93 5.08 1.57 -30.58
C ASP A 93 4.18 1.31 -29.37
N PRO A 94 4.15 2.21 -28.36
CA PRO A 94 3.40 1.99 -27.14
C PRO A 94 1.87 2.07 -27.34
N TYR A 95 1.38 2.63 -28.44
CA TYR A 95 -0.05 2.67 -28.75
C TYR A 95 -0.58 1.37 -29.39
N SER A 96 0.33 0.46 -29.76
CA SER A 96 -0.01 -0.81 -30.41
C SER A 96 0.09 -2.02 -29.48
N ASN A 97 0.70 -1.86 -28.30
CA ASN A 97 0.99 -2.98 -27.39
C ASN A 97 -0.11 -3.10 -26.32
N PRO A 98 -0.78 -4.27 -26.18
CA PRO A 98 -1.85 -4.45 -25.21
C PRO A 98 -1.38 -4.43 -23.75
N ASN A 99 -0.09 -4.68 -23.50
CA ASN A 99 0.53 -4.61 -22.18
C ASN A 99 1.02 -3.19 -21.84
N VAL A 100 0.69 -2.18 -22.63
CA VAL A 100 1.03 -0.78 -22.34
C VAL A 100 -0.24 0.01 -22.05
N ILE A 101 -0.20 0.77 -20.95
CA ILE A 101 -1.23 1.75 -20.62
C ILE A 101 -0.62 3.15 -20.82
N ILE A 102 -1.28 3.99 -21.61
CA ILE A 102 -0.95 5.41 -21.78
C ILE A 102 -2.22 6.19 -21.51
N GLN A 103 -2.12 7.20 -20.65
CA GLN A 103 -3.19 8.15 -20.41
C GLN A 103 -2.63 9.57 -20.43
N TRP A 104 -3.24 10.39 -21.28
CA TRP A 104 -2.99 11.83 -21.32
C TRP A 104 -4.04 12.55 -20.49
N VAL A 105 -3.59 13.52 -19.71
CA VAL A 105 -4.44 14.43 -18.94
C VAL A 105 -4.18 15.85 -19.41
N ASP A 106 -5.17 16.48 -20.02
CA ASP A 106 -5.14 17.89 -20.38
C ASP A 106 -5.59 18.76 -19.21
N ASN A 107 -4.95 19.92 -19.04
CA ASN A 107 -5.21 20.88 -17.95
C ASN A 107 -5.23 20.21 -16.57
N PRO A 108 -4.13 19.55 -16.16
CA PRO A 108 -4.08 18.77 -14.94
C PRO A 108 -4.18 19.67 -13.71
N SER A 109 -4.71 19.13 -12.61
CA SER A 109 -4.85 19.86 -11.34
C SER A 109 -4.26 19.08 -10.16
N ASN A 110 -3.76 19.80 -9.15
CA ASN A 110 -3.30 19.18 -7.91
C ASN A 110 -4.44 18.42 -7.22
N GLY A 111 -4.13 17.24 -6.70
CA GLY A 111 -5.09 16.30 -6.12
C GLY A 111 -5.84 15.44 -7.15
N GLN A 112 -5.63 15.64 -8.45
CA GLN A 112 -6.28 14.83 -9.48
C GLN A 112 -5.80 13.38 -9.42
N GLU A 113 -6.75 12.46 -9.53
CA GLU A 113 -6.52 11.02 -9.54
C GLU A 113 -6.64 10.47 -10.97
N ILE A 114 -5.65 9.68 -11.39
CA ILE A 114 -5.66 8.91 -12.62
C ILE A 114 -5.71 7.43 -12.27
N LEU A 115 -6.67 6.70 -12.83
CA LEU A 115 -6.85 5.28 -12.56
C LEU A 115 -6.13 4.44 -13.62
N LEU A 116 -5.20 3.59 -13.19
CA LEU A 116 -4.55 2.58 -14.00
C LEU A 116 -5.16 1.22 -13.71
N ASP A 117 -5.79 0.63 -14.72
CA ASP A 117 -6.39 -0.70 -14.65
C ASP A 117 -5.37 -1.77 -15.03
N THR A 118 -4.64 -2.29 -14.04
CA THR A 118 -3.57 -3.27 -14.27
C THR A 118 -4.12 -4.65 -14.59
N THR A 119 -5.43 -4.90 -14.43
CA THR A 119 -6.06 -6.17 -14.80
C THR A 119 -6.06 -6.44 -16.31
N LYS A 120 -5.78 -5.40 -17.11
CA LYS A 120 -5.72 -5.45 -18.57
C LYS A 120 -4.35 -5.79 -19.13
N VAL A 121 -3.33 -5.87 -18.28
CA VAL A 121 -1.96 -6.20 -18.69
C VAL A 121 -1.52 -7.50 -18.04
N GLU A 122 -0.57 -8.18 -18.67
CA GLU A 122 0.01 -9.42 -18.15
C GLU A 122 0.79 -9.19 -16.85
N ASN A 123 0.85 -10.22 -15.99
CA ASN A 123 1.68 -10.17 -14.78
C ASN A 123 3.17 -10.09 -15.16
N GLY A 124 3.94 -9.25 -14.44
CA GLY A 124 5.34 -9.02 -14.78
C GLY A 124 5.94 -7.78 -14.13
N VAL A 125 7.16 -7.41 -14.55
CA VAL A 125 7.84 -6.18 -14.10
C VAL A 125 7.55 -5.06 -15.09
N TYR A 126 7.06 -3.93 -14.57
CA TYR A 126 6.66 -2.76 -15.35
C TYR A 126 7.39 -1.51 -14.86
N GLY A 127 7.61 -0.57 -15.76
CA GLY A 127 7.88 0.82 -15.42
C GLY A 127 6.56 1.59 -15.37
N ILE A 128 6.33 2.33 -14.28
CA ILE A 128 5.32 3.38 -14.23
C ILE A 128 6.02 4.73 -14.32
N GLY A 129 5.59 5.55 -15.26
CA GLY A 129 6.16 6.88 -15.53
C GLY A 129 5.08 7.94 -15.55
N VAL A 130 5.33 9.07 -14.90
CA VAL A 130 4.50 10.27 -14.96
C VAL A 130 5.37 11.42 -15.43
N SER A 131 5.00 12.02 -16.56
CA SER A 131 5.75 13.09 -17.19
C SER A 131 4.88 14.33 -17.36
N ALA A 132 5.41 15.49 -16.99
CA ALA A 132 4.76 16.78 -17.19
C ALA A 132 5.29 17.46 -18.45
N THR A 133 4.39 18.07 -19.20
CA THR A 133 4.72 18.85 -20.41
C THR A 133 3.73 20.02 -20.57
N TYR A 134 3.96 20.81 -21.61
CA TYR A 134 3.14 21.96 -21.98
C TYR A 134 2.82 21.98 -23.47
N GLU A 135 1.70 22.61 -23.82
CA GLU A 135 1.31 22.83 -25.21
C GLU A 135 2.41 23.56 -25.99
N GLY A 136 2.84 22.99 -27.11
CA GLY A 136 3.94 23.52 -27.92
C GLY A 136 5.35 23.23 -27.41
N ALA A 137 5.52 22.34 -26.41
CA ALA A 137 6.85 21.90 -25.98
C ALA A 137 7.66 21.32 -27.16
N PRO A 138 8.98 21.59 -27.22
CA PRO A 138 9.81 21.13 -28.33
C PRO A 138 9.97 19.62 -28.31
N GLU A 139 9.87 18.97 -29.48
CA GLU A 139 10.05 17.51 -29.61
C GLU A 139 11.42 17.02 -29.11
N SER A 140 12.45 17.87 -29.17
CA SER A 140 13.80 17.53 -28.69
C SER A 140 13.92 17.50 -27.17
N SER A 141 13.01 18.15 -26.45
CA SER A 141 12.99 18.19 -24.98
C SER A 141 11.55 18.42 -24.48
N PRO A 142 10.66 17.44 -24.67
CA PRO A 142 9.23 17.65 -24.47
C PRO A 142 8.85 17.68 -22.99
N TRP A 143 9.67 17.10 -22.11
CA TRP A 143 9.34 16.93 -20.69
C TRP A 143 10.00 18.01 -19.84
N MET A 144 9.20 18.65 -18.99
CA MET A 144 9.71 19.60 -17.99
C MET A 144 10.02 18.93 -16.64
N ALA A 145 9.33 17.82 -16.35
CA ALA A 145 9.52 17.01 -15.16
C ALA A 145 9.14 15.57 -15.47
N LEU A 146 9.84 14.61 -14.87
CA LEU A 146 9.55 13.19 -15.05
C LEU A 146 9.86 12.44 -13.76
N VAL A 147 8.87 11.69 -13.29
CA VAL A 147 9.07 10.70 -12.22
C VAL A 147 8.79 9.30 -12.77
N GLN A 148 9.60 8.34 -12.36
CA GLN A 148 9.42 6.95 -12.76
C GLN A 148 9.88 5.98 -11.66
N THR A 149 9.24 4.82 -11.63
CA THR A 149 9.67 3.71 -10.79
C THR A 149 9.31 2.39 -11.45
N GLN A 150 9.96 1.32 -11.02
CA GLN A 150 9.57 -0.04 -11.39
C GLN A 150 8.61 -0.62 -10.37
N VAL A 151 7.63 -1.38 -10.84
CA VAL A 151 6.61 -2.08 -10.06
C VAL A 151 6.45 -3.51 -10.57
N ILE A 152 5.88 -4.38 -9.75
CA ILE A 152 5.52 -5.75 -10.10
C ILE A 152 4.00 -5.82 -10.22
N VAL A 153 3.48 -6.09 -11.41
CA VAL A 153 2.06 -6.33 -11.63
C VAL A 153 1.76 -7.81 -11.34
N GLU A 154 0.86 -8.05 -10.39
CA GLU A 154 0.46 -9.38 -9.94
C GLU A 154 -1.06 -9.39 -9.66
N ASN A 155 -1.87 -9.59 -10.70
CA ASN A 155 -3.33 -9.73 -10.61
C ASN A 155 -3.77 -11.17 -10.38
#